data_AF-A0A6B0R777-F1
#
_entry.id   AF-A0A6B0R777-F1
#
_cell.length_a   1.000
_cell.length_b   1.000
_cell.length_c   1.000
_cell.angle_alpha   90.00
_cell.angle_beta   90.00
_cell.angle_gamma   90.00
#
_symmetry.space_group_name_H-M   'P 1'
#
loop_
_entity.id
_entity.type
_entity.pdbx_description
1 polymer ?
#
loop_
_entity_poly.entity_id
_entity_poly.type
_entity_poly.pdbx_seq_one_letter_code
_entity_poly.pdbx_strand_id
1 'polypeptide(L)'
;MPAEGGKTDMERIGLFSEMEYITVGDKYVSQFNRPFNESASKNRQILPGGSKEMSNLQAGYFDPHFVRIFEGESYVNPNQVRRRYMMEEAKKNLSKAFLPSNGEKKPCGLGSYYGTIGGPVPFFSAQSKPKEKYEPPGKNLYTNPGKKGTGYGYANITIGKQFSHSSDLYDAAKLNNKKENEEHRRLLKGTAFKLNLYPREYFDTNPYMSEKPLPPIKKVEKKETVGNPFKPSSPGKKAS
;
A
#
# COMPACT_ATOMS: atom_id res chain seq x y z
N MET A 1 63.00 -34.33 91.88
CA MET A 1 63.23 -35.55 91.08
C MET A 1 61.88 -36.14 90.71
N PRO A 2 61.63 -36.64 89.48
CA PRO A 2 62.53 -36.81 88.31
C PRO A 2 62.24 -35.73 87.24
N ALA A 3 63.16 -35.26 86.39
CA ALA A 3 64.10 -35.93 85.46
C ALA A 3 63.41 -36.40 84.17
N GLU A 4 63.60 -35.64 83.08
CA GLU A 4 64.22 -36.06 81.81
C GLU A 4 64.01 -34.94 80.76
N GLY A 5 65.12 -34.35 80.30
CA GLY A 5 65.15 -33.14 79.51
C GLY A 5 64.81 -33.35 78.04
N GLY A 6 63.54 -33.15 77.69
CA GLY A 6 63.09 -32.91 76.31
C GLY A 6 62.18 -31.68 76.25
N LYS A 7 62.36 -30.83 75.23
CA LYS A 7 61.45 -29.71 74.94
C LYS A 7 60.01 -30.24 74.79
N THR A 8 59.01 -29.54 75.34
CA THR A 8 57.59 -29.89 75.16
C THR A 8 57.22 -29.86 73.67
N ASP A 9 56.16 -30.57 73.25
CA ASP A 9 55.80 -30.61 71.81
C ASP A 9 55.55 -29.23 71.21
N MET A 10 54.97 -28.32 72.01
CA MET A 10 54.79 -26.92 71.65
C MET A 10 56.13 -26.19 71.46
N GLU A 11 57.11 -26.41 72.35
CA GLU A 11 58.47 -25.87 72.22
C GLU A 11 59.29 -26.52 71.09
N ARG A 12 59.00 -27.77 70.72
CA ARG A 12 59.63 -28.44 69.56
C ARG A 12 59.11 -27.89 68.23
N ILE A 13 57.81 -27.60 68.16
CA ILE A 13 57.16 -27.03 66.97
C ILE A 13 57.35 -25.50 66.92
N GLY A 14 57.72 -24.87 68.03
CA GLY A 14 57.95 -23.42 68.13
C GLY A 14 56.68 -22.60 68.37
N LEU A 15 55.62 -23.22 68.90
CA LEU A 15 54.36 -22.58 69.23
C LEU A 15 54.36 -22.15 70.71
N PHE A 16 54.20 -20.85 70.96
CA PHE A 16 54.26 -20.28 72.30
C PHE A 16 52.92 -20.38 73.07
N SER A 17 51.79 -20.39 72.35
CA SER A 17 50.45 -20.66 72.89
C SER A 17 49.52 -21.11 71.76
N GLU A 18 48.49 -21.91 72.06
CA GLU A 18 47.45 -22.23 71.08
C GLU A 18 46.57 -20.99 70.81
N MET A 19 46.20 -20.77 69.55
CA MET A 19 45.30 -19.69 69.17
C MET A 19 43.84 -20.15 69.28
N GLU A 20 42.96 -19.26 69.72
CA GLU A 20 41.52 -19.52 69.72
C GLU A 20 40.98 -19.66 68.29
N TYR A 21 40.18 -20.69 68.06
CA TYR A 21 39.54 -20.91 66.77
C TYR A 21 38.27 -20.06 66.66
N ILE A 22 38.14 -19.37 65.53
CA ILE A 22 37.09 -18.38 65.28
C ILE A 22 35.69 -19.03 65.16
N THR A 23 35.63 -20.31 64.78
CA THR A 23 34.37 -21.05 64.59
C THR A 23 34.51 -22.48 65.11
N VAL A 24 34.07 -22.72 66.35
CA VAL A 24 33.99 -24.07 66.94
C VAL A 24 32.53 -24.37 67.22
N GLY A 25 31.92 -25.24 66.41
CA GLY A 25 30.51 -25.65 66.55
C GLY A 25 29.50 -24.85 65.71
N ASP A 26 29.95 -23.83 64.97
CA ASP A 26 29.08 -23.08 64.06
C ASP A 26 28.63 -23.94 62.87
N LYS A 27 27.31 -23.95 62.60
CA LYS A 27 26.77 -24.63 61.42
C LYS A 27 27.14 -23.85 60.16
N TYR A 28 27.80 -24.53 59.23
CA TYR A 28 28.15 -23.96 57.92
C TYR A 28 26.90 -23.47 57.17
N VAL A 29 26.86 -22.19 56.81
CA VAL A 29 25.79 -21.62 55.95
C VAL A 29 26.29 -21.56 54.52
N SER A 30 25.82 -22.49 53.69
CA SER A 30 26.15 -22.54 52.26
C SER A 30 25.69 -21.29 51.53
N GLN A 31 26.60 -20.63 50.82
CA GLN A 31 26.29 -19.50 49.94
C GLN A 31 25.54 -19.93 48.68
N PHE A 32 25.58 -21.21 48.33
CA PHE A 32 24.99 -21.74 47.10
C PHE A 32 23.46 -21.85 47.11
N ASN A 33 22.84 -21.87 48.30
CA ASN A 33 21.38 -22.01 48.45
C ASN A 33 20.67 -20.69 48.80
N ARG A 34 21.31 -19.54 48.60
CA ARG A 34 20.67 -18.23 48.84
C ARG A 34 19.97 -17.75 47.58
N PRO A 35 18.62 -17.66 47.56
CA PRO A 35 17.92 -17.08 46.43
C PRO A 35 18.33 -15.61 46.25
N PHE A 36 18.83 -15.27 45.07
CA PHE A 36 19.13 -13.89 44.72
C PHE A 36 17.82 -13.09 44.63
N ASN A 37 17.73 -12.00 45.40
CA ASN A 37 16.58 -11.09 45.41
C ASN A 37 15.22 -11.77 45.70
N GLU A 38 15.04 -12.27 46.92
CA GLU A 38 13.78 -12.87 47.40
C GLU A 38 12.52 -12.00 47.18
N SER A 39 12.69 -10.67 47.18
CA SER A 39 11.57 -9.76 46.99
C SER A 39 11.01 -9.81 45.56
N ALA A 40 11.85 -10.11 44.58
CA ALA A 40 11.45 -10.21 43.18
C ALA A 40 10.74 -11.53 42.86
N SER A 41 11.06 -12.62 43.58
CA SER A 41 10.44 -13.93 43.35
C SER A 41 9.07 -14.09 44.03
N LYS A 42 8.82 -13.36 45.13
CA LYS A 42 7.59 -13.48 45.93
C LYS A 42 6.41 -12.64 45.40
N ASN A 43 6.66 -11.63 44.56
CA ASN A 43 5.64 -10.68 44.11
C ASN A 43 5.06 -11.01 42.72
N ARG A 44 3.94 -10.38 42.37
CA ARG A 44 3.31 -10.53 41.05
C ARG A 44 4.28 -10.10 39.94
N GLN A 45 4.47 -10.98 38.97
CA GLN A 45 5.27 -10.70 37.78
C GLN A 45 4.47 -9.87 36.77
N ILE A 46 5.18 -9.21 35.85
CA ILE A 46 4.57 -8.55 34.69
C ILE A 46 3.90 -9.62 33.82
N LEU A 47 2.65 -9.40 33.44
CA LEU A 47 1.91 -10.28 32.53
C LEU A 47 2.04 -9.72 31.11
N PRO A 48 2.87 -10.31 30.22
CA PRO A 48 3.12 -9.79 28.87
C PRO A 48 1.93 -9.93 27.90
N GLY A 49 0.72 -10.24 28.38
CA GLY A 49 -0.42 -10.59 27.54
C GLY A 49 -0.22 -11.95 26.84
N GLY A 50 -1.30 -12.48 26.25
CA GLY A 50 -1.25 -13.70 25.45
C GLY A 50 -1.22 -13.39 23.95
N SER A 51 -0.75 -14.35 23.15
CA SER A 51 -0.92 -14.31 21.69
C SER A 51 -2.41 -14.42 21.36
N LYS A 52 -2.98 -13.38 20.76
CA LYS A 52 -4.34 -13.43 20.23
C LYS A 52 -4.30 -14.19 18.90
N GLU A 53 -5.04 -15.28 18.81
CA GLU A 53 -5.29 -15.93 17.51
C GLU A 53 -6.20 -15.06 16.65
N MET A 54 -6.07 -15.20 15.32
CA MET A 54 -6.94 -14.51 14.37
C MET A 54 -8.39 -14.88 14.66
N SER A 55 -9.14 -13.95 15.24
CA SER A 55 -10.56 -14.12 15.55
C SER A 55 -11.37 -13.03 14.87
N ASN A 56 -12.56 -13.38 14.40
CA ASN A 56 -13.50 -12.41 13.81
C ASN A 56 -14.21 -11.55 14.88
N LEU A 57 -13.83 -11.68 16.16
CA LEU A 57 -14.34 -10.88 17.27
C LEU A 57 -13.48 -9.63 17.47
N GLN A 58 -14.03 -8.60 18.11
CA GLN A 58 -13.30 -7.37 18.42
C GLN A 58 -12.02 -7.61 19.23
N ALA A 59 -11.99 -8.68 20.03
CA ALA A 59 -10.81 -9.10 20.79
C ALA A 59 -9.56 -9.33 19.91
N GLY A 60 -9.73 -9.69 18.63
CA GLY A 60 -8.65 -9.90 17.66
C GLY A 60 -8.07 -8.61 17.06
N TYR A 61 -8.69 -7.46 17.29
CA TYR A 61 -8.22 -6.16 16.79
C TYR A 61 -7.48 -5.39 17.89
N PHE A 62 -6.71 -4.38 17.48
CA PHE A 62 -5.99 -3.49 18.41
C PHE A 62 -6.94 -2.55 19.15
N ASP A 63 -7.94 -2.01 18.44
CA ASP A 63 -8.92 -1.12 19.04
C ASP A 63 -9.88 -1.92 19.94
N PRO A 64 -10.20 -1.42 21.14
CA PRO A 64 -11.11 -2.12 22.05
C PRO A 64 -12.57 -2.09 21.57
N HIS A 65 -12.93 -1.12 20.74
CA HIS A 65 -14.29 -0.92 20.24
C HIS A 65 -14.29 -0.83 18.72
N PHE A 66 -15.32 -1.43 18.10
CA PHE A 66 -15.52 -1.32 16.67
C PHE A 66 -16.05 0.07 16.32
N VAL A 67 -15.30 0.85 15.56
CA VAL A 67 -15.74 2.17 15.09
C VAL A 67 -16.58 2.00 13.82
N ARG A 68 -17.88 2.25 13.92
CA ARG A 68 -18.78 2.23 12.76
C ARG A 68 -18.91 3.63 12.17
N ILE A 69 -18.65 3.74 10.87
CA ILE A 69 -18.68 5.02 10.13
C ILE A 69 -20.06 5.69 10.19
N PHE A 70 -21.14 4.90 10.19
CA PHE A 70 -22.52 5.39 10.13
C PHE A 70 -23.21 5.53 11.49
N GLU A 71 -22.47 5.44 12.61
CA GLU A 71 -23.05 5.69 13.93
C GLU A 71 -23.36 7.19 14.10
N GLY A 72 -24.64 7.51 14.27
CA GLY A 72 -25.13 8.89 14.40
C GLY A 72 -25.60 9.52 13.08
N GLU A 73 -25.43 8.86 11.94
CA GLU A 73 -25.99 9.31 10.67
C GLU A 73 -27.43 8.80 10.50
N SER A 74 -28.37 9.70 10.20
CA SER A 74 -29.74 9.30 9.86
C SER A 74 -29.79 8.75 8.44
N TYR A 75 -30.32 7.54 8.26
CA TYR A 75 -30.59 7.01 6.92
C TYR A 75 -31.66 7.85 6.21
N VAL A 76 -31.29 8.51 5.12
CA VAL A 76 -32.22 9.29 4.29
C VAL A 76 -32.55 8.52 3.03
N ASN A 77 -33.83 8.19 2.85
CA ASN A 77 -34.29 7.56 1.62
C ASN A 77 -34.53 8.64 0.53
N PRO A 78 -33.75 8.67 -0.57
CA PRO A 78 -33.83 9.71 -1.59
C PRO A 78 -35.19 9.76 -2.29
N ASN A 79 -35.91 8.63 -2.38
CA ASN A 79 -37.24 8.60 -2.98
C ASN A 79 -38.28 9.29 -2.10
N GLN A 80 -38.18 9.15 -0.77
CA GLN A 80 -39.05 9.85 0.16
C GLN A 80 -38.79 11.36 0.12
N VAL A 81 -37.51 11.76 0.02
CA VAL A 81 -37.11 13.16 -0.14
C VAL A 81 -37.66 13.76 -1.43
N ARG A 82 -37.46 13.10 -2.58
CA ARG A 82 -38.03 13.55 -3.87
C ARG A 82 -39.55 13.68 -3.82
N ARG A 83 -40.24 12.72 -3.22
CA ARG A 83 -41.71 12.77 -3.09
C ARG A 83 -42.18 13.94 -2.23
N ARG A 84 -41.47 14.23 -1.13
CA ARG A 84 -41.74 15.43 -0.31
C ARG A 84 -41.56 16.70 -1.12
N TYR A 85 -40.46 16.84 -1.84
CA TYR A 85 -40.21 18.00 -2.70
C TYR A 85 -41.28 18.16 -3.78
N MET A 86 -41.66 17.09 -4.49
CA MET A 86 -42.74 17.16 -5.48
C MET A 86 -44.07 17.63 -4.88
N MET A 87 -44.42 17.16 -3.67
CA MET A 87 -45.64 17.58 -2.98
C MET A 87 -45.57 19.06 -2.55
N GLU A 88 -44.41 19.53 -2.10
CA GLU A 88 -44.20 20.94 -1.75
C GLU A 88 -44.24 21.86 -2.97
N GLU A 89 -43.64 21.44 -4.09
CA GLU A 89 -43.71 22.16 -5.36
C GLU A 89 -45.14 22.20 -5.90
N ALA A 90 -45.87 21.08 -5.81
CA ALA A 90 -47.27 21.04 -6.22
C ALA A 90 -48.16 22.00 -5.39
N LYS A 91 -47.88 22.17 -4.09
CA LYS A 91 -48.58 23.14 -3.23
C LYS A 91 -48.32 24.61 -3.63
N LYS A 92 -47.19 24.91 -4.27
CA LYS A 92 -46.88 26.26 -4.77
C LYS A 92 -47.72 26.63 -6.00
N ASN A 93 -48.36 25.66 -6.66
CA ASN A 93 -49.27 25.91 -7.77
C ASN A 93 -50.63 26.40 -7.26
N LEU A 94 -50.77 27.72 -7.07
CA LEU A 94 -51.98 28.38 -6.55
C LEU A 94 -53.17 28.36 -7.53
N SER A 95 -52.93 28.16 -8.82
CA SER A 95 -53.95 28.15 -9.88
C SER A 95 -53.79 26.95 -10.82
N LYS A 96 -54.78 26.74 -11.71
CA LYS A 96 -54.59 25.81 -12.85
C LYS A 96 -53.30 26.14 -13.59
N ALA A 97 -52.60 25.09 -14.03
CA ALA A 97 -51.40 25.22 -14.86
C ALA A 97 -51.69 26.20 -16.00
N PHE A 98 -50.79 27.17 -16.22
CA PHE A 98 -50.91 28.10 -17.32
C PHE A 98 -50.91 27.30 -18.62
N LEU A 99 -52.08 27.19 -19.23
CA LEU A 99 -52.21 26.73 -20.61
C LEU A 99 -51.92 27.97 -21.44
N PRO A 100 -50.83 28.02 -22.23
CA PRO A 100 -50.60 29.15 -23.09
C PRO A 100 -51.85 29.32 -23.96
N SER A 101 -52.44 30.51 -23.93
CA SER A 101 -53.48 30.87 -24.86
C SER A 101 -52.83 30.77 -26.25
N ASN A 102 -53.11 29.69 -26.98
CA ASN A 102 -52.83 29.68 -28.40
C ASN A 102 -53.52 30.91 -28.97
N GLY A 103 -52.75 31.92 -29.40
CA GLY A 103 -53.29 33.10 -30.07
C GLY A 103 -54.12 32.68 -31.28
N GLU A 104 -54.96 33.59 -31.78
CA GLU A 104 -55.81 33.31 -32.96
C GLU A 104 -54.99 32.64 -34.07
N LYS A 105 -55.41 31.42 -34.45
CA LYS A 105 -54.81 30.71 -35.57
C LYS A 105 -55.12 31.52 -36.83
N LYS A 106 -54.17 32.34 -37.29
CA LYS A 106 -54.30 33.02 -38.58
C LYS A 106 -54.55 31.97 -39.66
N PRO A 107 -55.44 32.22 -40.65
CA PRO A 107 -55.66 31.30 -41.75
C PRO A 107 -54.40 31.28 -42.65
N CYS A 108 -53.44 30.43 -42.31
CA CYS A 108 -52.27 30.16 -43.14
C CYS A 108 -52.69 29.15 -44.23
N GLY A 109 -53.34 29.64 -45.29
CA GLY A 109 -53.69 28.84 -46.46
C GLY A 109 -52.50 28.59 -47.38
N LEU A 110 -52.67 27.64 -48.32
CA LEU A 110 -51.71 27.31 -49.38
C LEU A 110 -51.36 28.59 -50.18
N GLY A 111 -50.09 28.99 -50.17
CA GLY A 111 -49.60 30.17 -50.92
C GLY A 111 -49.50 31.49 -50.16
N SER A 112 -49.73 31.52 -48.84
CA SER A 112 -49.44 32.70 -48.01
C SER A 112 -47.94 32.83 -47.68
N TYR A 113 -47.42 34.06 -47.52
CA TYR A 113 -45.99 34.36 -47.29
C TYR A 113 -45.42 33.77 -45.97
N TYR A 114 -46.30 33.39 -45.03
CA TYR A 114 -45.96 32.70 -43.78
C TYR A 114 -46.37 31.21 -43.77
N GLY A 115 -46.90 30.69 -44.88
CA GLY A 115 -47.31 29.29 -45.03
C GLY A 115 -46.33 28.52 -45.90
N THR A 116 -45.91 27.34 -45.44
CA THR A 116 -45.08 26.40 -46.22
C THR A 116 -45.78 26.01 -47.51
N ILE A 117 -45.25 26.51 -48.63
CA ILE A 117 -45.60 26.06 -49.97
C ILE A 117 -45.19 24.60 -50.08
N GLY A 118 -46.18 23.73 -50.21
CA GLY A 118 -46.01 22.30 -50.43
C GLY A 118 -47.10 21.55 -49.69
N GLY A 119 -48.04 20.94 -50.42
CA GLY A 119 -48.96 19.96 -49.85
C GLY A 119 -48.21 18.86 -49.09
N PRO A 120 -48.91 17.98 -48.35
CA PRO A 120 -48.27 16.97 -47.52
C PRO A 120 -47.24 16.19 -48.33
N VAL A 121 -45.97 16.32 -47.95
CA VAL A 121 -44.89 15.54 -48.53
C VAL A 121 -45.26 14.07 -48.31
N PRO A 122 -45.37 13.24 -49.36
CA PRO A 122 -45.95 11.88 -49.26
C PRO A 122 -45.21 10.96 -48.26
N PHE A 123 -44.01 11.35 -47.81
CA PHE A 123 -43.25 10.67 -46.77
C PHE A 123 -43.64 11.01 -45.33
N PHE A 124 -44.30 12.14 -45.09
CA PHE A 124 -44.73 12.59 -43.77
C PHE A 124 -46.24 12.38 -43.58
N SER A 125 -46.68 11.12 -43.58
CA SER A 125 -48.04 10.79 -43.16
C SER A 125 -48.14 10.80 -41.63
N ALA A 126 -49.14 11.47 -41.07
CA ALA A 126 -49.43 11.47 -39.63
C ALA A 126 -50.05 10.14 -39.14
N GLN A 127 -50.11 9.13 -40.01
CA GLN A 127 -50.59 7.81 -39.65
C GLN A 127 -49.60 7.17 -38.67
N SER A 128 -50.09 6.71 -37.51
CA SER A 128 -49.28 5.96 -36.57
C SER A 128 -48.84 4.65 -37.25
N LYS A 129 -47.63 4.63 -37.78
CA LYS A 129 -47.03 3.38 -38.26
C LYS A 129 -46.96 2.43 -37.07
N PRO A 130 -47.42 1.18 -37.18
CA PRO A 130 -47.25 0.22 -36.11
C PRO A 130 -45.76 0.14 -35.80
N LYS A 131 -45.39 0.51 -34.57
CA LYS A 131 -44.00 0.44 -34.13
C LYS A 131 -43.60 -1.02 -34.18
N GLU A 132 -42.56 -1.33 -34.97
CA GLU A 132 -42.01 -2.68 -35.00
C GLU A 132 -41.75 -3.13 -33.56
N LYS A 133 -42.19 -4.35 -33.22
CA LYS A 133 -41.93 -4.91 -31.89
C LYS A 133 -40.42 -4.89 -31.70
N TYR A 134 -39.97 -4.34 -30.57
CA TYR A 134 -38.55 -4.31 -30.25
C TYR A 134 -38.04 -5.75 -30.18
N GLU A 135 -37.21 -6.12 -31.14
CA GLU A 135 -36.44 -7.35 -31.10
C GLU A 135 -35.13 -7.05 -30.36
N PRO A 136 -34.86 -7.72 -29.23
CA PRO A 136 -33.60 -7.52 -28.53
C PRO A 136 -32.45 -7.86 -29.49
N PRO A 137 -31.39 -7.03 -29.54
CA PRO A 137 -30.25 -7.33 -30.39
C PRO A 137 -29.73 -8.73 -30.05
N GLY A 138 -29.59 -9.57 -31.08
CA GLY A 138 -28.99 -10.89 -30.92
C GLY A 138 -27.62 -10.77 -30.24
N LYS A 139 -27.16 -11.86 -29.61
CA LYS A 139 -25.81 -11.90 -29.03
C LYS A 139 -24.81 -11.46 -30.10
N ASN A 140 -23.94 -10.51 -29.77
CA ASN A 140 -22.81 -10.13 -30.62
C ASN A 140 -22.09 -11.42 -31.05
N LEU A 141 -21.91 -11.61 -32.37
CA LEU A 141 -21.10 -12.72 -32.87
C LEU A 141 -19.71 -12.59 -32.24
N TYR A 142 -19.38 -13.54 -31.36
CA TYR A 142 -18.05 -13.67 -30.83
C TYR A 142 -17.15 -14.24 -31.94
N THR A 143 -16.72 -13.38 -32.84
CA THR A 143 -15.65 -13.68 -33.77
C THR A 143 -14.35 -13.44 -33.01
N ASN A 144 -13.88 -14.46 -32.32
CA ASN A 144 -12.47 -14.53 -32.00
C ASN A 144 -11.80 -15.13 -33.24
N PRO A 145 -11.27 -14.33 -34.19
CA PRO A 145 -10.57 -14.91 -35.32
C PRO A 145 -9.47 -15.80 -34.75
N GLY A 146 -9.54 -17.10 -35.05
CA GLY A 146 -8.49 -18.03 -34.62
C GLY A 146 -7.14 -17.45 -35.02
N LYS A 147 -6.15 -17.49 -34.11
CA LYS A 147 -4.81 -16.92 -34.33
C LYS A 147 -4.27 -17.38 -35.68
N LYS A 148 -4.40 -16.55 -36.72
CA LYS A 148 -3.73 -16.77 -38.01
C LYS A 148 -2.30 -16.29 -37.85
N GLY A 149 -1.49 -17.10 -37.19
CA GLY A 149 -0.08 -16.83 -36.93
C GLY A 149 0.42 -17.66 -35.75
N THR A 150 1.69 -18.07 -35.83
CA THR A 150 2.42 -18.82 -34.79
C THR A 150 2.33 -18.07 -33.45
N GLY A 151 1.40 -18.52 -32.60
CA GLY A 151 0.92 -17.80 -31.42
C GLY A 151 1.88 -17.77 -30.23
N TYR A 152 3.19 -17.74 -30.44
CA TYR A 152 4.22 -17.72 -29.40
C TYR A 152 5.41 -16.83 -29.81
N GLY A 153 5.28 -15.53 -29.60
CA GLY A 153 6.42 -14.62 -29.53
C GLY A 153 6.72 -14.33 -28.07
N TYR A 154 7.56 -15.14 -27.43
CA TYR A 154 8.12 -14.79 -26.13
C TYR A 154 9.06 -13.59 -26.29
N ALA A 155 9.03 -12.66 -25.32
CA ALA A 155 10.00 -11.58 -25.28
C ALA A 155 11.43 -12.17 -25.19
N ASN A 156 12.38 -11.61 -25.93
CA ASN A 156 13.79 -12.04 -26.00
C ASN A 156 14.10 -13.39 -26.69
N ILE A 157 13.31 -13.84 -27.67
CA ILE A 157 13.70 -15.02 -28.50
C ILE A 157 14.82 -14.66 -29.50
N THR A 158 14.87 -13.41 -29.96
CA THR A 158 15.84 -12.98 -30.97
C THR A 158 17.19 -12.63 -30.35
N ILE A 159 18.28 -12.88 -31.07
CA ILE A 159 19.62 -12.45 -30.69
C ILE A 159 19.66 -10.92 -30.77
N GLY A 160 19.58 -10.24 -29.63
CA GLY A 160 19.63 -8.78 -29.52
C GLY A 160 18.69 -8.21 -28.47
N LYS A 161 18.98 -6.99 -27.99
CA LYS A 161 18.10 -6.30 -27.05
C LYS A 161 16.78 -5.96 -27.75
N GLN A 162 15.66 -6.42 -27.19
CA GLN A 162 14.34 -6.08 -27.70
C GLN A 162 14.13 -4.56 -27.64
N PHE A 163 13.61 -3.97 -28.73
CA PHE A 163 13.29 -2.55 -28.77
C PHE A 163 12.27 -2.21 -27.68
N SER A 164 12.55 -1.16 -26.90
CA SER A 164 11.60 -0.64 -25.93
C SER A 164 10.41 -0.03 -26.68
N HIS A 165 9.20 -0.39 -26.26
CA HIS A 165 7.99 0.23 -26.78
C HIS A 165 8.03 1.74 -26.53
N SER A 166 8.07 2.53 -27.60
CA SER A 166 7.88 3.98 -27.58
C SER A 166 6.39 4.28 -27.65
N SER A 167 5.91 5.20 -26.83
CA SER A 167 4.51 5.64 -26.86
C SER A 167 4.14 6.28 -28.21
N ASP A 168 2.97 5.91 -28.74
CA ASP A 168 2.43 6.51 -29.97
C ASP A 168 1.61 7.79 -29.66
N LEU A 169 1.32 8.60 -30.67
CA LEU A 169 0.59 9.87 -30.54
C LEU A 169 -0.81 9.68 -29.93
N TYR A 170 -1.45 8.55 -30.23
CA TYR A 170 -2.79 8.22 -29.73
C TYR A 170 -2.79 7.77 -28.25
N ASP A 171 -1.64 7.38 -27.70
CA ASP A 171 -1.51 7.01 -26.28
C ASP A 171 -1.33 8.22 -25.36
N ALA A 172 -1.20 9.43 -25.91
CA ALA A 172 -0.91 10.64 -25.14
C ALA A 172 -1.93 10.89 -24.01
N ALA A 173 -3.24 10.76 -24.29
CA ALA A 173 -4.28 10.94 -23.28
C ALA A 173 -4.19 9.90 -22.15
N LYS A 174 -3.90 8.64 -22.49
CA LYS A 174 -3.75 7.55 -21.52
C LYS A 174 -2.53 7.75 -20.64
N LEU A 175 -1.42 8.22 -21.22
CA LEU A 175 -0.18 8.49 -20.48
C LEU A 175 -0.32 9.71 -19.57
N ASN A 176 -1.01 10.76 -20.00
CA ASN A 176 -1.29 11.93 -19.18
C ASN A 176 -2.16 11.56 -17.97
N ASN A 177 -3.27 10.84 -18.19
CA ASN A 177 -4.13 10.35 -17.11
C ASN A 177 -3.37 9.45 -16.13
N LYS A 178 -2.43 8.63 -16.62
CA LYS A 178 -1.58 7.79 -15.77
C LYS A 178 -0.64 8.64 -14.91
N LYS A 179 0.03 9.63 -15.51
CA LYS A 179 0.92 10.55 -14.79
C LYS A 179 0.18 11.35 -13.73
N GLU A 180 -0.98 11.92 -14.05
CA GLU A 180 -1.79 12.68 -13.09
C GLU A 180 -2.24 11.82 -11.91
N ASN A 181 -2.65 10.57 -12.17
CA ASN A 181 -2.99 9.63 -11.11
C ASN A 181 -1.79 9.24 -10.24
N GLU A 182 -0.60 9.07 -10.83
CA GLU A 182 0.62 8.76 -10.09
C GLU A 182 1.07 9.93 -9.21
N GLU A 183 1.02 11.16 -9.72
CA GLU A 183 1.26 12.40 -8.98
C GLU A 183 0.26 12.55 -7.82
N HIS A 184 -1.03 12.36 -8.08
CA HIS A 184 -2.07 12.41 -7.05
C HIS A 184 -1.82 11.36 -5.96
N ARG A 185 -1.52 10.11 -6.32
CA ARG A 185 -1.19 9.05 -5.36
C ARG A 185 0.08 9.35 -4.57
N ARG A 186 1.06 10.01 -5.18
CA ARG A 186 2.29 10.45 -4.52
C ARG A 186 2.02 11.55 -3.50
N LEU A 187 1.12 12.49 -3.81
CA LEU A 187 0.72 13.56 -2.87
C LEU A 187 -0.12 13.01 -1.70
N LEU A 188 -0.99 12.04 -1.96
CA LEU A 188 -1.79 11.37 -0.91
C LEU A 188 -0.94 10.51 0.02
N LYS A 189 0.10 9.86 -0.50
CA LYS A 189 1.16 9.28 0.32
C LYS A 189 2.00 10.43 0.85
N GLY A 190 1.51 11.09 1.92
CA GLY A 190 2.30 12.06 2.67
C GLY A 190 3.71 11.52 2.95
N THR A 191 4.67 12.41 3.22
CA THR A 191 6.02 11.98 3.58
C THR A 191 5.95 10.93 4.69
N ALA A 192 6.74 9.85 4.60
CA ALA A 192 6.82 8.87 5.68
C ALA A 192 6.94 9.60 7.01
N PHE A 193 6.15 9.20 8.02
CA PHE A 193 6.19 9.80 9.35
C PHE A 193 7.64 9.86 9.81
N LYS A 194 8.22 11.06 9.82
CA LYS A 194 9.56 11.28 10.32
C LYS A 194 9.44 11.39 11.83
N LEU A 195 9.64 10.27 12.51
CA LEU A 195 9.80 10.26 13.95
C LEU A 195 10.95 11.23 14.29
N ASN A 196 10.63 12.27 15.06
CA ASN A 196 11.63 13.18 15.65
C ASN A 196 12.38 12.52 16.81
N LEU A 197 12.16 11.22 17.07
CA LEU A 197 13.05 10.45 17.91
C LEU A 197 14.32 10.15 17.13
N TYR A 198 15.45 10.57 17.69
CA TYR A 198 16.76 10.18 17.20
C TYR A 198 16.82 8.63 17.26
N PRO A 199 16.96 7.93 16.13
CA PRO A 199 16.86 6.47 16.09
C PRO A 199 18.15 5.87 16.63
N ARG A 200 18.37 5.97 17.94
CA ARG A 200 19.51 5.40 18.62
C ARG A 200 19.05 4.61 19.83
N GLU A 201 19.62 3.43 19.96
CA GLU A 201 19.43 2.55 21.13
C GLU A 201 20.07 3.16 22.40
N TYR A 202 20.99 4.12 22.24
CA TYR A 202 21.75 4.72 23.33
C TYR A 202 21.75 6.25 23.24
N PHE A 203 21.76 6.91 24.40
CA PHE A 203 21.73 8.37 24.51
C PHE A 203 23.00 9.04 23.95
N ASP A 204 24.15 8.34 23.99
CA ASP A 204 25.45 8.87 23.58
C ASP A 204 26.01 8.20 22.31
N THR A 205 26.79 8.96 21.53
CA THR A 205 27.57 8.44 20.40
C THR A 205 28.70 7.54 20.89
N ASN A 206 28.77 6.29 20.40
CA ASN A 206 29.95 5.45 20.62
C ASN A 206 31.19 6.10 19.98
N PRO A 207 32.22 6.50 20.76
CA PRO A 207 33.41 7.18 20.23
C PRO A 207 34.29 6.29 19.34
N TYR A 208 34.08 4.97 19.37
CA TYR A 208 34.85 4.00 18.61
C TYR A 208 34.15 3.51 17.33
N MET A 209 32.91 3.93 17.07
CA MET A 209 32.11 3.45 15.95
C MET A 209 31.46 4.61 15.19
N SER A 210 31.91 4.88 13.96
CA SER A 210 31.31 5.90 13.11
C SER A 210 30.22 5.30 12.22
N GLU A 211 28.96 5.70 12.41
CA GLU A 211 27.82 5.30 11.56
C GLU A 211 27.85 5.92 10.16
N LYS A 212 28.77 6.84 9.90
CA LYS A 212 28.89 7.47 8.57
C LYS A 212 29.38 6.41 7.59
N PRO A 213 28.64 6.11 6.51
CA PRO A 213 29.12 5.21 5.49
C PRO A 213 30.41 5.77 4.90
N LEU A 214 31.38 4.89 4.65
CA LEU A 214 32.62 5.28 4.01
C LEU A 214 32.30 5.96 2.67
N PRO A 215 33.04 7.02 2.29
CA PRO A 215 32.84 7.65 0.99
C PRO A 215 33.00 6.58 -0.10
N PRO A 216 32.16 6.61 -1.14
CA PRO A 216 32.22 5.63 -2.21
C PRO A 216 33.62 5.61 -2.81
N ILE A 217 34.18 4.40 -2.91
CA ILE A 217 35.50 4.19 -3.53
C ILE A 217 35.43 4.76 -4.94
N LYS A 218 36.27 5.76 -5.23
CA LYS A 218 36.42 6.31 -6.58
C LYS A 218 36.92 5.19 -7.49
N LYS A 219 36.01 4.53 -8.19
CA LYS A 219 36.37 3.58 -9.24
C LYS A 219 37.02 4.39 -10.34
N VAL A 220 38.31 4.15 -10.57
CA VAL A 220 38.99 4.69 -11.75
C VAL A 220 38.23 4.14 -12.95
N GLU A 221 37.60 5.02 -13.72
CA GLU A 221 36.91 4.64 -14.95
C GLU A 221 37.91 3.91 -15.85
N LYS A 222 37.70 2.62 -16.06
CA LYS A 222 38.45 1.88 -17.07
C LYS A 222 38.04 2.48 -18.41
N LYS A 223 38.91 3.30 -18.99
CA LYS A 223 38.74 3.79 -20.36
C LYS A 223 38.48 2.58 -21.25
N GLU A 224 37.31 2.54 -21.88
CA GLU A 224 37.01 1.52 -22.86
C GLU A 224 38.05 1.63 -23.97
N THR A 225 38.92 0.62 -24.07
CA THR A 225 39.84 0.51 -25.18
C THR A 225 39.01 0.19 -26.40
N VAL A 226 38.79 1.18 -27.26
CA VAL A 226 38.21 0.97 -28.59
C VAL A 226 39.11 -0.04 -29.29
N GLY A 227 38.63 -1.27 -29.44
CA GLY A 227 39.37 -2.33 -30.10
C GLY A 227 39.68 -1.92 -31.54
N ASN A 228 40.93 -2.08 -31.97
CA ASN A 228 41.28 -1.83 -33.36
C ASN A 228 40.41 -2.70 -34.28
N PRO A 229 39.82 -2.13 -35.35
CA PRO A 229 39.03 -2.91 -36.28
C PRO A 229 39.87 -4.04 -36.90
N PHE A 230 39.22 -5.18 -37.12
CA PHE A 230 39.85 -6.37 -37.70
C PHE A 230 40.45 -6.05 -39.08
N LYS A 231 41.78 -6.17 -39.19
CA LYS A 231 42.52 -6.03 -40.46
C LYS A 231 42.84 -7.43 -40.98
N PRO A 232 42.24 -7.89 -42.09
CA PRO A 232 42.56 -9.19 -42.67
C PRO A 232 44.03 -9.23 -43.11
N SER A 233 44.68 -10.39 -42.96
CA SER A 233 46.11 -10.56 -43.18
C SER A 233 46.54 -10.55 -44.65
N SER A 234 45.59 -10.64 -45.60
CA SER A 234 45.89 -10.72 -47.03
C SER A 234 45.08 -9.72 -47.86
N PRO A 235 45.69 -9.11 -48.90
CA PRO A 235 44.96 -8.28 -49.85
C PRO A 235 43.99 -9.15 -50.67
N GLY A 236 42.82 -8.59 -50.98
CA GLY A 236 41.81 -9.27 -51.80
C GLY A 236 42.37 -9.70 -53.16
N LYS A 237 41.92 -10.86 -53.64
CA LYS A 237 42.29 -11.41 -54.95
C LYS A 237 41.93 -10.39 -56.04
N LYS A 238 42.92 -9.96 -56.84
CA LYS A 238 42.66 -9.11 -58.00
C LYS A 238 41.86 -9.91 -59.02
N ALA A 239 40.80 -9.30 -59.57
CA ALA A 239 40.06 -9.87 -60.68
C ALA A 239 40.96 -9.92 -61.92
N SER A 240 41.11 -11.11 -62.48
CA SER A 240 41.70 -11.39 -63.80
C SER A 240 40.68 -11.17 -64.90
#